data_AF-A0A1Y2SRJ4-F1
#
_entry.id   AF-A0A1Y2SRJ4-F1
#
_cell.length_a   1.000
_cell.length_b   1.000
_cell.length_c   1.000
_cell.angle_alpha   90.00
_cell.angle_beta   90.00
_cell.angle_gamma   90.00
#
_symmetry.space_group_name_H-M   'P 1'
#
loop_
_entity.id
_entity.type
_entity.pdbx_description
1 polymer ?
#
loop_
_entity_poly.entity_id
_entity_poly.type
_entity_poly.pdbx_seq_one_letter_code
_entity_poly.pdbx_strand_id
1 'polypeptide(L)'
;MITSSQFPSINIWQEGNEVKGGYKGTVNAIIFTHPDLIALSEVRNYNNVGFTKRLVKDLHKKGLIYDSYQSKNDVGILSRYPIIKHGDFDRLTKALIKIN
;
A
#
# COMPACT_ATOMS: atom_id res chain seq x y z
N MET A 1 2.67 24.24 -5.08
CA MET A 1 2.21 23.81 -6.42
C MET A 1 2.53 22.32 -6.53
N ILE A 2 1.53 21.45 -6.36
CA ILE A 2 1.68 20.00 -6.61
C ILE A 2 1.19 19.81 -8.05
N THR A 3 2.08 19.55 -8.99
CA THR A 3 1.73 19.59 -10.44
C THR A 3 1.34 18.23 -11.02
N SER A 4 1.45 17.14 -10.28
CA SER A 4 0.88 15.83 -10.65
C SER A 4 0.69 14.94 -9.43
N SER A 5 -0.43 14.23 -9.36
CA SER A 5 -0.68 13.19 -8.36
C SER A 5 -0.68 11.82 -9.02
N GLN A 6 -0.03 10.84 -8.38
CA GLN A 6 0.12 9.48 -8.93
C GLN A 6 -0.60 8.46 -8.04
N PHE A 7 -1.45 7.64 -8.68
CA PHE A 7 -2.33 6.67 -8.02
C PHE A 7 -2.26 5.26 -8.66
N PRO A 8 -1.11 4.56 -8.58
CA PRO A 8 -0.99 3.20 -9.13
C PRO A 8 -1.83 2.16 -8.39
N SER A 9 -2.36 1.19 -9.15
CA SER A 9 -2.85 -0.09 -8.63
C SER A 9 -1.81 -1.18 -8.90
N ILE A 10 -1.35 -1.86 -7.85
CA ILE A 10 -0.33 -2.90 -7.94
C ILE A 10 -0.93 -4.23 -7.47
N ASN A 11 -0.94 -5.23 -8.35
CA ASN A 11 -1.11 -6.61 -7.91
C ASN A 11 0.24 -7.11 -7.37
N ILE A 12 0.29 -7.50 -6.10
CA ILE A 12 1.54 -7.90 -5.43
C ILE A 12 1.82 -9.41 -5.48
N TRP A 13 0.96 -10.21 -6.13
CA TRP A 13 1.14 -11.65 -6.40
C TRP A 13 1.78 -12.42 -5.23
N GLN A 14 0.99 -12.67 -4.18
CA GLN A 14 1.45 -13.33 -2.94
C GLN A 14 2.59 -12.59 -2.21
N GLU A 15 2.46 -11.27 -2.05
CA GLU A 15 3.47 -10.41 -1.42
C GLU A 15 4.84 -10.37 -2.12
N GLY A 16 4.93 -10.89 -3.34
CA GLY A 16 6.19 -11.03 -4.07
C GLY A 16 7.07 -12.16 -3.52
N ASN A 17 6.49 -13.16 -2.83
CA ASN A 17 7.21 -14.34 -2.32
C ASN A 17 7.58 -15.33 -3.42
N GLU A 18 6.73 -15.44 -4.44
CA GLU A 18 6.91 -16.39 -5.55
C GLU A 18 7.99 -15.95 -6.56
N VAL A 19 8.40 -14.68 -6.53
CA VAL A 19 9.48 -14.14 -7.37
C VAL A 19 10.66 -13.74 -6.51
N LYS A 20 11.85 -14.26 -6.80
CA LYS A 20 13.07 -13.92 -6.05
C LYS A 20 13.30 -12.40 -6.06
N GLY A 21 13.19 -11.78 -4.89
CA GLY A 21 13.36 -10.34 -4.71
C GLY A 21 12.13 -9.50 -5.03
N GLY A 22 10.95 -10.10 -5.27
CA GLY A 22 9.70 -9.42 -5.61
C GLY A 22 9.33 -8.31 -4.65
N TYR A 23 9.34 -8.59 -3.33
CA TYR A 23 9.08 -7.58 -2.30
C TYR A 23 10.04 -6.37 -2.40
N LYS A 24 11.34 -6.62 -2.57
CA LYS A 24 12.34 -5.55 -2.72
C LYS A 24 12.08 -4.74 -4.00
N GLY A 25 11.67 -5.40 -5.07
CA GLY A 25 11.23 -4.76 -6.31
C GLY A 25 10.05 -3.82 -6.09
N THR A 26 9.01 -4.26 -5.38
CA THR A 26 7.86 -3.42 -5.01
C THR A 26 8.27 -2.20 -4.19
N VAL A 27 9.10 -2.38 -3.16
CA VAL A 27 9.63 -1.27 -2.34
C VAL A 27 10.39 -0.26 -3.21
N ASN A 28 11.28 -0.74 -4.07
CA ASN A 28 12.06 0.12 -4.96
C ASN A 28 11.20 0.86 -5.98
N ALA A 29 10.17 0.21 -6.52
CA ALA A 29 9.23 0.85 -7.44
C ALA A 29 8.49 2.01 -6.77
N ILE A 30 8.03 1.82 -5.53
CA ILE A 30 7.37 2.88 -4.75
C ILE A 30 8.35 4.01 -4.44
N ILE A 31 9.59 3.69 -4.06
CA ILE A 31 10.63 4.69 -3.82
C ILE A 31 10.93 5.48 -5.09
N PHE A 32 11.00 4.83 -6.24
CA PHE A 32 11.32 5.52 -7.49
C PHE A 32 10.18 6.45 -7.94
N THR A 33 8.94 5.95 -7.90
CA THR A 33 7.77 6.65 -8.46
C THR A 33 7.17 7.69 -7.53
N HIS A 34 7.42 7.60 -6.21
CA HIS A 34 6.92 8.55 -5.23
C HIS A 34 5.38 8.77 -5.31
N PRO A 35 4.55 7.71 -5.31
CA PRO A 35 3.10 7.85 -5.48
C PRO A 35 2.43 8.47 -4.25
N ASP A 36 1.29 9.13 -4.45
CA ASP A 36 0.54 9.73 -3.34
C ASP A 36 -0.46 8.75 -2.72
N LEU A 37 -0.99 7.85 -3.54
CA LEU A 37 -1.84 6.73 -3.14
C LEU A 37 -1.40 5.47 -3.88
N ILE A 38 -1.49 4.33 -3.20
CA ILE A 38 -1.24 3.02 -3.81
C ILE A 38 -2.40 2.11 -3.43
N ALA A 39 -3.06 1.54 -4.43
CA ALA A 39 -3.99 0.43 -4.22
C ALA A 39 -3.24 -0.89 -4.43
N LEU A 40 -3.38 -1.82 -3.49
CA LEU A 40 -2.76 -3.14 -3.54
C LEU A 40 -3.84 -4.23 -3.66
N SER A 41 -3.62 -5.21 -4.51
CA SER A 41 -4.42 -6.44 -4.59
C SER A 41 -3.56 -7.68 -4.36
N GLU A 42 -4.16 -8.76 -3.87
CA GLU A 42 -3.49 -10.00 -3.44
C GLU A 42 -2.58 -9.85 -2.21
N VAL A 43 -3.05 -9.04 -1.25
CA VAL A 43 -2.40 -8.84 0.05
C VAL A 43 -2.74 -9.99 0.99
N ARG A 44 -2.14 -11.16 0.75
CA ARG A 44 -2.33 -12.35 1.58
C ARG A 44 -1.63 -12.17 2.91
N ASN A 45 -2.39 -12.07 4.01
CA ASN A 45 -1.87 -11.88 5.36
C ASN A 45 -1.12 -13.12 5.91
N TYR A 46 -0.01 -13.49 5.30
CA TYR A 46 0.81 -14.61 5.75
C TYR A 46 1.32 -14.34 7.18
N ASN A 47 1.06 -15.27 8.09
CA ASN A 47 1.50 -15.23 9.50
C ASN A 47 0.96 -14.09 10.37
N ASN A 48 -0.18 -13.47 9.99
CA ASN A 48 -0.81 -12.40 10.78
C ASN A 48 0.06 -11.13 10.95
N VAL A 49 1.11 -10.99 10.13
CA VAL A 49 1.96 -9.80 10.06
C VAL A 49 1.43 -8.96 8.91
N GLY A 50 0.61 -7.94 9.20
CA GLY A 50 0.01 -7.10 8.15
C GLY A 50 1.04 -6.58 7.15
N PHE A 51 1.02 -7.11 5.93
CA PHE A 51 1.93 -6.77 4.82
C PHE A 51 2.10 -5.27 4.66
N THR A 52 0.97 -4.55 4.67
CA THR A 52 0.95 -3.10 4.49
C THR A 52 1.71 -2.36 5.60
N LYS A 53 1.61 -2.83 6.85
CA LYS A 53 2.37 -2.29 7.98
C LYS A 53 3.86 -2.57 7.84
N ARG A 54 4.24 -3.77 7.37
CA ARG A 54 5.65 -4.11 7.06
C ARG A 54 6.19 -3.18 5.97
N LEU A 55 5.43 -3.01 4.90
CA LEU A 55 5.77 -2.15 3.77
C LEU A 55 5.95 -0.68 4.21
N VAL A 56 5.00 -0.13 4.98
CA VAL A 56 5.11 1.22 5.56
C VAL A 56 6.34 1.35 6.43
N LYS A 57 6.62 0.37 7.30
CA LYS A 57 7.81 0.39 8.17
C LYS A 57 9.10 0.44 7.35
N ASP A 58 9.18 -0.31 6.25
CA ASP A 58 10.37 -0.31 5.40
C ASP A 58 10.49 0.96 4.55
N LEU A 59 9.39 1.50 4.06
CA LEU A 59 9.36 2.80 3.38
C LEU A 59 9.75 3.94 4.32
N HIS A 60 9.31 3.89 5.58
CA HIS A 60 9.68 4.87 6.61
C HIS A 60 11.18 4.89 6.87
N LYS A 61 11.84 3.72 6.92
CA LYS A 61 13.31 3.63 7.01
C LYS A 61 14.04 4.27 5.81
N LYS A 62 13.34 4.51 4.71
CA LYS A 62 13.84 5.15 3.49
C LYS A 62 13.41 6.61 3.36
N GLY A 63 12.77 7.18 4.39
CA GLY A 63 12.34 8.58 4.44
C GLY A 63 10.97 8.84 3.80
N LEU A 64 10.23 7.80 3.42
CA LEU A 64 8.88 7.93 2.86
C LEU A 64 7.83 7.59 3.91
N ILE A 65 6.94 8.54 4.19
CA ILE A 65 5.89 8.40 5.19
C ILE A 65 4.58 8.07 4.47
N TYR A 66 3.99 6.93 4.83
CA TYR A 66 2.67 6.52 4.38
C TYR A 66 1.86 6.05 5.58
N ASP A 67 0.59 6.38 5.59
CA ASP A 67 -0.44 5.65 6.32
C ASP A 67 -0.88 4.41 5.53
N SER A 68 -1.44 3.41 6.21
CA SER A 68 -1.89 2.20 5.53
C SER A 68 -3.14 1.57 6.11
N TYR A 69 -3.92 0.98 5.21
CA TYR A 69 -5.06 0.14 5.52
C TYR A 69 -4.92 -1.19 4.80
N GLN A 70 -5.28 -2.28 5.47
CA GLN A 70 -5.38 -3.61 4.88
C GLN A 70 -6.73 -4.21 5.23
N SER A 71 -7.44 -4.65 4.19
CA SER A 71 -8.75 -5.27 4.29
C SER A 71 -8.64 -6.77 4.54
N LYS A 72 -9.71 -7.36 5.07
CA LYS A 72 -9.92 -8.82 5.12
C LYS A 72 -10.01 -9.49 3.73
N ASN A 73 -10.27 -8.74 2.66
CA ASN A 73 -10.49 -9.26 1.30
C ASN A 73 -9.22 -9.21 0.41
N ASP A 74 -8.03 -9.48 0.98
CA ASP A 74 -6.75 -9.50 0.26
C ASP A 74 -6.43 -8.21 -0.53
N VAL A 75 -6.87 -7.06 -0.03
CA VAL A 75 -6.58 -5.74 -0.62
C VAL A 75 -6.02 -4.77 0.41
N GLY A 76 -5.25 -3.79 -0.04
CA GLY A 76 -4.65 -2.77 0.82
C GLY A 76 -4.55 -1.40 0.15
N ILE A 77 -4.41 -0.37 0.98
CA ILE A 77 -4.21 1.01 0.55
C ILE A 77 -3.02 1.57 1.34
N LEU A 78 -2.10 2.24 0.63
CA LEU A 78 -1.09 3.12 1.24
C LEU A 78 -1.37 4.54 0.79
N SER A 79 -1.30 5.51 1.70
CA SER A 79 -1.52 6.92 1.38
C SER A 79 -0.49 7.79 2.09
N ARG A 80 0.03 8.82 1.41
CA ARG A 80 0.85 9.86 2.09
C ARG A 80 0.02 10.74 3.01
N TYR A 81 -1.29 10.72 2.83
CA TYR A 81 -2.25 11.47 3.62
C TYR A 81 -2.91 10.55 4.66
N PRO A 82 -3.33 11.09 5.82
CA PRO A 82 -4.01 10.27 6.83
C PRO A 82 -5.30 9.62 6.31
N ILE A 83 -5.47 8.33 6.59
CA ILE A 83 -6.69 7.59 6.32
C ILE A 83 -7.66 7.84 7.48
N ILE A 84 -8.62 8.74 7.28
CA ILE A 84 -9.55 9.15 8.35
C ILE A 84 -10.69 8.16 8.59
N LYS A 85 -11.01 7.33 7.60
CA LYS A 85 -12.06 6.31 7.68
C LYS A 85 -11.81 5.21 6.66
N HIS A 86 -11.98 3.96 7.09
CA HIS A 86 -11.94 2.78 6.25
C HIS A 86 -13.02 1.79 6.69
N GLY A 87 -13.37 0.84 5.82
CA GLY A 87 -14.30 -0.24 6.14
C GLY A 87 -14.16 -1.41 5.18
N ASP A 88 -14.34 -2.60 5.73
CA ASP A 88 -14.42 -3.84 4.96
C ASP A 88 -15.87 -4.05 4.51
N PHE A 89 -16.09 -4.07 3.21
CA PHE A 89 -17.35 -4.53 2.63
C PHE A 89 -17.12 -5.86 1.94
N ASP A 90 -18.12 -6.72 1.85
CA ASP A 90 -17.93 -8.08 1.35
C ASP A 90 -17.54 -8.17 -0.14
N ARG A 91 -17.62 -7.06 -0.88
CA ARG A 91 -17.25 -6.99 -2.31
C ARG A 91 -16.38 -5.80 -2.69
N LEU A 92 -16.07 -4.90 -1.76
CA LEU A 92 -15.33 -3.67 -2.05
C LEU A 92 -14.63 -3.12 -0.81
N THR A 93 -13.53 -2.41 -1.03
CA THR A 93 -12.80 -1.71 0.01
C THR A 93 -12.89 -0.22 -0.24
N LYS A 94 -13.23 0.55 0.80
CA LYS A 94 -13.35 2.01 0.73
C LYS A 94 -12.46 2.65 1.79
N ALA A 95 -11.65 3.62 1.38
CA ALA A 95 -10.96 4.55 2.26
C ALA A 95 -11.32 5.99 1.88
N LEU A 96 -11.54 6.83 2.88
CA LEU A 96 -11.67 8.27 2.71
C LEU A 96 -10.36 8.93 3.09
N ILE A 97 -9.86 9.77 2.19
CA ILE A 97 -8.53 10.37 2.26
C ILE A 97 -8.68 11.87 2.10
N LYS A 98 -8.15 12.62 3.07
CA LYS A 98 -8.19 14.07 3.04
C LYS A 98 -6.95 14.59 2.32
N ILE A 99 -7.15 15.24 1.18
CA ILE A 99 -6.11 15.97 0.45
C ILE A 99 -6.35 17.46 0.76
N ASN A 100 -5.33 18.16 1.25
CA ASN A 100 -5.40 19.60 1.56
C ASN A 100 -5.10 20.45 0.33
#